data_AF-A0A3R6NEG8-F1
#
_entry.id   AF-A0A3R6NEG8-F1
#
_cell.length_a   1.000
_cell.length_b   1.000
_cell.length_c   1.000
_cell.angle_alpha   90.00
_cell.angle_beta   90.00
_cell.angle_gamma   90.00
#
_symmetry.space_group_name_H-M   'P 1'
#
loop_
_entity.id
_entity.type
_entity.pdbx_description
1 polymer ?
#
loop_
_entity_poly.entity_id
_entity_poly.type
_entity_poly.pdbx_seq_one_letter_code
_entity_poly.pdbx_strand_id
1 'polypeptide(L)' 'MNILVINGSPHTRGTTALLRDKFTEGAASVGHNITTFHVCKVFLL' A
#
# COMPACT_ATOMS: atom_id res chain seq x y z
N MET A 1 11.85 0.45 11.11
CA MET A 1 11.02 -0.70 11.56
C MET A 1 10.63 -1.55 10.37
N ASN A 2 10.13 -2.77 10.60
CA ASN A 2 9.51 -3.57 9.55
C ASN A 2 7.98 -3.38 9.62
N ILE A 3 7.38 -2.91 8.54
CA ILE A 3 5.95 -2.56 8.46
C ILE A 3 5.27 -3.46 7.43
N LEU A 4 4.24 -4.17 7.86
CA LEU A 4 3.36 -4.95 6.99
C LEU A 4 2.12 -4.13 6.63
N VAL A 5 1.94 -3.85 5.34
CA VAL A 5 0.73 -3.18 4.82
C VAL A 5 -0.19 -4.22 4.21
N ILE A 6 -1.41 -4.32 4.74
CA ILE A 6 -2.46 -5.19 4.19
C ILE A 6 -3.40 -4.31 3.37
N ASN A 7 -3.28 -4.37 2.05
CA ASN A 7 -4.15 -3.62 1.15
C ASN A 7 -5.41 -4.42 0.80
N GLY A 8 -6.53 -4.02 1.38
CA GLY A 8 -7.85 -4.59 1.11
C GLY A 8 -8.60 -3.96 -0.07
N SER A 9 -8.07 -2.92 -0.73
CA SER A 9 -8.75 -2.33 -1.87
C SER A 9 -8.55 -3.19 -3.13
N PRO A 10 -9.62 -3.55 -3.87
CA PRO A 10 -9.50 -4.20 -5.17
C PRO A 10 -9.11 -3.21 -6.28
N HIS A 11 -9.24 -1.91 -6.04
CA HIS A 11 -8.98 -0.85 -7.01
C HIS A 11 -7.50 -0.45 -6.99
N THR A 12 -6.81 -0.66 -8.12
CA THR A 12 -5.38 -0.35 -8.27
C THR A 12 -5.08 1.13 -8.45
N ARG A 13 -6.08 1.92 -8.88
CA ARG A 13 -5.98 3.37 -9.12
C ARG A 13 -7.08 4.15 -8.38
N GLY A 14 -7.34 3.77 -7.14
CA GLY A 14 -8.31 4.44 -6.26
C GLY A 14 -7.65 5.32 -5.19
N THR A 15 -8.46 6.02 -4.40
CA THR A 15 -8.00 6.83 -3.26
C THR A 15 -7.24 6.01 -2.22
N THR A 16 -7.65 4.77 -1.96
CA THR A 16 -6.91 3.86 -1.06
C THR A 16 -5.52 3.51 -1.61
N ALA A 17 -5.38 3.35 -2.93
CA ALA A 17 -4.07 3.11 -3.54
C ALA A 17 -3.16 4.32 -3.37
N LEU A 18 -3.68 5.54 -3.59
CA LEU A 18 -2.96 6.79 -3.35
C LEU A 18 -2.53 6.94 -1.88
N LEU A 19 -3.42 6.65 -0.93
CA LEU A 19 -3.13 6.72 0.50
C LEU A 19 -2.06 5.72 0.91
N ARG A 20 -2.16 4.47 0.44
CA ARG A 20 -1.13 3.45 0.63
C ARG A 20 0.21 3.98 0.12
N ASP A 21 0.24 4.52 -1.10
CA ASP A 21 1.48 4.98 -1.72
C ASP A 21 2.14 6.09 -0.92
N LYS A 22 1.37 7.11 -0.52
CA LYS A 22 1.88 8.22 0.30
C LYS A 22 2.33 7.78 1.69
N PHE A 23 1.63 6.83 2.30
CA PHE A 23 2.09 6.22 3.54
C PHE A 23 3.42 5.49 3.35
N THR A 24 3.53 4.64 2.33
CA THR A 24 4.76 3.86 2.07
C THR A 24 5.95 4.74 1.72
N GLU A 25 5.72 5.81 0.93
CA GLU A 25 6.72 6.81 0.57
C GLU A 25 7.25 7.52 1.83
N GLY A 26 6.36 8.02 2.68
CA GLY A 26 6.72 8.67 3.94
C GLY A 26 7.49 7.74 4.88
N ALA A 27 7.00 6.51 5.08
CA ALA A 27 7.65 5.54 5.96
C ALA A 27 9.05 5.13 5.44
N ALA A 28 9.20 4.92 4.12
CA ALA A 28 10.47 4.58 3.51
C ALA A 28 11.49 5.73 3.68
N SER A 29 11.05 6.98 3.55
CA SER A 29 11.94 8.16 3.65
C SER A 29 12.64 8.31 5.01
N VAL A 30 12.10 7.72 6.07
CA VAL A 30 12.70 7.71 7.42
C VAL A 30 13.36 6.37 7.77
N GLY A 31 13.65 5.53 6.78
CA GLY A 31 14.40 4.29 6.94
C GLY A 31 13.59 3.11 7.49
N HIS A 32 12.28 3.07 7.24
CA HIS A 32 11.48 1.86 7.51
C HIS A 32 11.48 0.91 6.30
N ASN A 33 11.45 -0.39 6.58
CA ASN A 33 11.29 -1.44 5.58
C ASN A 33 9.81 -1.80 5.50
N ILE A 34 9.26 -1.79 4.28
CA ILE A 34 7.82 -2.01 4.06
C ILE A 34 7.61 -3.25 3.20
N THR A 35 6.62 -4.06 3.57
CA THR A 35 6.12 -5.17 2.76
C THR A 35 4.62 -5.03 2.59
N THR A 36 4.13 -5.07 1.36
CA THR A 36 2.70 -4.90 1.05
C THR A 36 2.11 -6.21 0.57
N PHE A 37 0.99 -6.63 1.18
CA PHE A 37 0.17 -7.75 0.72
C PHE A 37 -1.18 -7.25 0.24
N HIS A 38 -1.56 -7.67 -0.95
CA HIS A 38 -2.88 -7.41 -1.53
C HIS A 38 -3.80 -8.58 -1.23
N VAL A 39 -4.86 -8.34 -0.45
CA VAL A 39 -5.79 -9.41 -0.02
C VAL A 39 -7.05 -9.51 -0.88
N CYS A 40 -7.33 -8.48 -1.70
CA CYS A 40 -8.45 -8.49 -2.63
C CYS A 40 -8.01 -8.80 -4.07
N LYS A 41 -8.90 -9.44 -4.85
CA LYS A 41 -8.69 -9.66 -6.28
C LYS A 41 -8.62 -8.30 -7.00
N VAL A 42 -7.56 -8.11 -7.77
CA VAL A 42 -7.37 -6.94 -8.62
C VAL A 42 -8.52 -6.88 -9.63
N PHE A 43 -9.31 -5.81 -9.59
CA PHE A 43 -10.25 -5.48 -10.65
C PHE A 43 -9.62 -4.41 -11.53
N LEU A 44 -9.29 -4.78 -12.78
CA LEU A 44 -8.81 -3.83 -13.78
C LEU A 44 -10.03 -3.08 -14.34
N LEU A 45 -10.29 -1.89 -13.79
CA LEU A 45 -11.17 -0.89 -14.40
C LEU A 45 -10.31 0.21 -15.05
#